data_AF-A0A3P1X9W4-F1
#
_entry.id   AF-A0A3P1X9W4-F1
#
_cell.length_a   1.000
_cell.length_b   1.000
_cell.length_c   1.000
_cell.angle_alpha   90.00
_cell.angle_beta   90.00
_cell.angle_gamma   90.00
#
_symmetry.space_group_name_H-M   'P 1'
#
loop_
_entity.id
_entity.type
_entity.pdbx_description
1 polymer ?
#
loop_
_entity_poly.entity_id
_entity_poly.type
_entity_poly.pdbx_seq_one_letter_code
_entity_poly.pdbx_strand_id
1 'polypeptide(L)'
;TADSGEYQVLARWDTPKVVKGVSFLLRLTVAADDGSERLVSTARTTETTYRFRQLALGNYRLTVRAANAWGQQGDPASVSFRIAAPAAPSRIELTPGYFQITATPHLAVYDPTVQFEFWFSEKRIADIRQVETTARYLGTALYWIAA
;
A
#
# COMPACT_ATOMS: atom_id res chain seq x y z
N THR A 1 20.50 3.99 -2.73
CA THR A 1 19.71 4.16 -1.50
C THR A 1 18.30 3.72 -1.83
N ALA A 2 17.91 2.51 -1.40
CA ALA A 2 16.59 1.97 -1.70
C ALA A 2 15.55 2.63 -0.78
N ASP A 3 14.52 3.18 -1.42
CA ASP A 3 13.21 3.53 -0.86
C ASP A 3 13.17 4.65 0.21
N SER A 4 13.27 5.91 -0.22
CA SER A 4 12.44 6.95 0.40
C SER A 4 11.07 6.94 -0.30
N GLY A 5 10.42 5.78 -0.33
CA GLY A 5 9.06 5.61 -0.84
C GLY A 5 8.11 6.35 0.09
N GLU A 6 7.81 7.60 -0.23
CA GLU A 6 6.86 8.41 0.52
C GLU A 6 5.44 7.93 0.18
N TYR A 7 5.00 6.85 0.83
CA TYR A 7 3.66 6.33 0.63
C TYR A 7 2.61 7.37 1.04
N GLN A 8 1.49 7.38 0.30
CA GLN A 8 0.37 8.28 0.56
C GLN A 8 -0.88 7.47 0.90
N VAL A 9 -1.69 8.00 1.80
CA VAL A 9 -2.97 7.40 2.19
C VAL A 9 -4.04 8.46 2.11
N LEU A 10 -5.08 8.20 1.32
CA LEU A 10 -6.30 9.00 1.30
C LEU A 10 -7.31 8.40 2.28
N ALA A 11 -7.52 9.06 3.40
CA ALA A 11 -8.58 8.72 4.33
C ALA A 11 -9.89 9.38 3.90
N ARG A 12 -10.98 8.62 4.00
CA ARG A 12 -12.36 9.10 3.84
C ARG A 12 -13.21 8.52 4.96
N TRP A 13 -14.11 9.34 5.49
CA TRP A 13 -15.12 8.91 6.46
C TRP A 13 -16.46 9.55 6.10
N ASP A 14 -17.55 8.94 6.56
CA ASP A 14 -18.89 9.50 6.41
C ASP A 14 -19.40 10.01 7.76
N THR A 15 -20.33 10.95 7.73
CA THR A 15 -20.95 11.50 8.94
C THR A 15 -22.44 11.16 8.95
N PRO A 16 -22.97 10.58 10.04
CA PRO A 16 -24.36 10.16 10.10
C PRO A 16 -25.33 11.36 10.05
N LYS A 17 -24.87 12.55 10.46
CA LYS A 17 -25.60 13.80 10.34
C LYS A 17 -24.65 14.95 10.04
N VAL A 18 -25.05 15.84 9.13
CA VAL A 18 -24.34 17.10 8.88
C VAL A 18 -24.60 18.04 10.05
N VAL A 19 -23.60 18.22 10.91
CA VAL A 19 -23.64 19.17 12.02
C VAL A 19 -22.82 20.38 11.63
N LYS A 20 -23.46 21.55 11.56
CA LYS A 20 -22.77 22.82 11.25
C LYS A 20 -21.73 23.12 12.34
N GLY A 21 -20.55 23.58 11.94
CA GLY A 21 -19.49 23.98 12.87
C GLY A 21 -18.72 22.83 13.50
N VAL A 22 -18.83 21.61 12.96
CA VAL A 22 -17.95 20.49 13.34
C VAL A 22 -16.70 20.48 12.48
N SER A 23 -15.58 20.16 13.12
CA SER A 23 -14.30 19.82 12.49
C SER A 23 -13.87 18.43 12.94
N PHE A 24 -13.03 17.78 12.17
CA PHE A 24 -12.50 16.45 12.44
C PHE A 24 -11.06 16.56 12.90
N LEU A 25 -10.77 15.92 14.02
CA LEU A 25 -9.44 15.70 14.54
C LEU A 25 -8.98 14.31 14.14
N LEU A 26 -7.88 14.24 13.40
CA LEU A 26 -7.28 13.01 12.95
C LEU A 26 -6.01 12.74 13.76
N ARG A 27 -5.82 11.49 14.15
CA ARG A 27 -4.60 10.98 14.78
C ARG A 27 -4.19 9.70 14.07
N LEU A 28 -3.03 9.72 13.44
CA LEU A 28 -2.41 8.57 12.80
C LEU A 28 -1.27 8.06 13.68
N THR A 29 -1.33 6.81 14.09
CA THR A 29 -0.27 6.10 14.81
C THR A 29 0.27 4.94 13.98
N VAL A 30 1.52 4.56 14.24
CA VAL A 30 2.17 3.36 13.70
C VAL A 30 2.51 2.42 14.86
N ALA A 31 2.31 1.12 14.67
CA ALA A 31 2.75 0.12 15.62
C ALA A 31 4.28 -0.01 15.54
N ALA A 32 4.95 0.10 16.68
CA ALA A 32 6.36 -0.16 16.84
C ALA A 32 6.61 -1.65 17.05
N ASP A 33 7.88 -2.07 16.89
CA ASP A 33 8.30 -3.48 17.03
C ASP A 33 8.06 -4.04 18.44
N ASP A 34 8.03 -3.18 19.45
CA ASP A 34 7.74 -3.51 20.84
C ASP A 34 6.22 -3.59 21.15
N GLY A 35 5.36 -3.44 20.14
CA GLY A 35 3.91 -3.45 20.27
C GLY A 35 3.30 -2.13 20.73
N SER A 36 4.10 -1.09 20.99
CA SER A 36 3.60 0.24 21.34
C SER A 36 3.10 1.01 20.12
N GLU A 37 2.22 2.00 20.31
CA GLU A 37 1.79 2.89 19.24
C GLU A 37 2.55 4.22 19.28
N ARG A 38 3.23 4.55 18.18
CA ARG A 38 3.93 5.84 18.00
C ARG A 38 3.08 6.80 17.19
N LEU A 39 2.97 8.05 17.65
CA LEU A 39 2.31 9.10 16.88
C LEU A 39 3.12 9.43 15.62
N VAL A 40 2.43 9.43 14.48
CA VAL A 40 3.00 9.79 13.17
C VAL A 40 2.51 11.15 12.73
N SER A 41 1.20 11.39 12.82
CA SER A 41 0.61 12.65 12.35
C SER A 41 -0.68 12.97 13.09
N THR A 42 -0.94 14.27 13.24
CA THR A 42 -2.24 14.80 13.65
C THR A 42 -2.69 15.85 12.66
N ALA A 43 -3.99 15.90 12.37
CA ALA A 43 -4.55 16.91 11.50
C ALA A 43 -5.91 17.38 12.01
N ARG A 44 -6.29 18.60 11.62
CA ARG A 44 -7.64 19.13 11.80
C ARG A 44 -8.18 19.57 10.45
N THR A 45 -9.39 19.16 10.11
CA THR A 45 -10.04 19.53 8.85
C THR A 45 -11.56 19.67 9.04
N THR A 46 -12.22 20.46 8.20
CA THR A 46 -13.69 20.50 8.09
C THR A 46 -14.22 19.59 6.98
N GLU A 47 -13.32 19.05 6.15
CA GLU A 47 -13.65 18.08 5.11
C GLU A 47 -13.83 16.67 5.68
N THR A 48 -14.47 15.78 4.93
CA THR A 48 -14.63 14.36 5.28
C THR A 48 -13.56 13.46 4.64
N THR A 49 -12.51 14.09 4.13
CA THR A 49 -11.34 13.43 3.54
C THR A 49 -10.06 14.08 4.01
N TYR A 50 -8.97 13.31 4.07
CA TYR A 50 -7.64 13.84 4.35
C TYR A 50 -6.56 12.95 3.73
N ARG A 51 -5.53 13.57 3.16
CA ARG A 51 -4.41 12.86 2.54
C ARG A 51 -3.15 12.95 3.40
N PHE A 52 -2.73 11.81 3.93
CA PHE A 52 -1.43 11.65 4.56
C PHE A 52 -0.38 11.37 3.48
N ARG A 53 0.85 11.87 3.70
CA ARG A 53 2.00 11.73 2.81
C ARG A 53 3.23 11.39 3.65
N GLN A 54 4.32 11.00 2.99
CA GLN A 54 5.60 10.71 3.65
C GLN A 54 5.47 9.60 4.71
N LEU A 55 4.62 8.61 4.42
CA LEU A 55 4.47 7.44 5.28
C LEU A 55 5.50 6.39 4.90
N ALA A 56 5.97 5.65 5.90
CA ALA A 56 6.87 4.52 5.72
C ALA A 56 6.07 3.21 5.65
N LEU A 57 6.76 2.11 5.38
CA LEU A 57 6.18 0.78 5.59
C LEU A 57 5.86 0.59 7.08
N GLY A 58 4.70 0.02 7.39
CA GLY A 58 4.26 -0.16 8.77
C GLY A 58 2.79 -0.53 8.90
N ASN A 59 2.43 -0.91 10.13
CA ASN A 59 1.03 -1.13 10.52
C ASN A 59 0.52 0.15 11.18
N TYR A 60 -0.52 0.74 10.63
CA TYR A 60 -1.05 2.02 11.04
C TYR A 60 -2.44 1.89 11.66
N ARG A 61 -2.75 2.83 12.56
CA ARG A 61 -4.10 3.05 13.09
C ARG A 61 -4.46 4.50 12.90
N LEU A 62 -5.51 4.76 12.13
CA LEU A 62 -6.12 6.08 12.00
C LEU A 62 -7.28 6.17 12.99
N THR A 63 -7.33 7.26 13.74
CA THR A 63 -8.47 7.62 14.59
C THR A 63 -8.98 9.00 14.18
N VAL A 64 -10.29 9.11 13.99
CA VAL A 64 -11.00 10.35 13.64
C VAL A 64 -12.01 10.67 14.74
N ARG A 65 -12.01 11.92 15.20
CA ARG A 65 -12.99 12.45 16.17
C ARG A 65 -13.64 13.69 15.61
N ALA A 66 -14.97 13.77 15.69
CA ALA A 66 -15.68 15.02 15.49
C ALA A 66 -15.42 15.95 16.69
N ALA A 67 -15.24 17.24 16.45
CA ALA A 67 -15.07 18.26 17.47
C ALA A 67 -15.88 19.51 17.10
N ASN A 68 -16.65 20.06 18.05
CA ASN A 68 -17.41 21.29 17.85
C ASN A 68 -16.57 22.55 18.18
N ALA A 69 -17.18 23.72 18.00
CA ALA A 69 -16.54 25.02 18.25
C ALA A 69 -16.11 25.23 19.72
N TRP A 70 -16.74 24.55 20.67
CA TRP A 70 -16.39 24.59 22.10
C TRP A 70 -15.33 23.56 22.50
N GLY A 71 -14.77 22.82 21.54
CA GLY A 71 -13.73 21.82 21.80
C GLY A 71 -14.25 20.49 22.35
N GLN A 72 -15.57 20.30 22.45
CA GLN A 72 -16.15 19.01 22.81
C GLN A 72 -15.91 18.02 21.68
N GLN A 73 -15.41 16.83 22.02
CA GLN A 73 -15.12 15.78 21.06
C GLN A 73 -16.17 14.67 21.16
N GLY A 74 -16.60 14.18 20.01
CA GLY A 74 -17.44 12.99 19.92
C GLY A 74 -16.63 11.70 20.08
N ASP A 75 -17.35 10.59 19.97
CA ASP A 75 -16.76 9.26 20.00
C ASP A 75 -15.77 9.06 18.82
N PRO A 76 -14.66 8.35 19.06
CA PRO A 76 -13.69 8.08 18.02
C PRO A 76 -14.20 7.00 17.05
N ALA A 77 -13.94 7.20 15.76
CA ALA A 77 -13.93 6.13 14.77
C ALA A 77 -12.48 5.77 14.44
N SER A 78 -12.16 4.48 14.41
CA SER A 78 -10.80 4.02 14.11
C SER A 78 -10.78 2.94 13.03
N VAL A 79 -9.72 2.93 12.22
CA VAL A 79 -9.42 1.88 11.26
C VAL A 79 -7.93 1.57 11.30
N SER A 80 -7.58 0.30 11.11
CA SER A 80 -6.21 -0.15 10.96
C SER A 80 -5.93 -0.53 9.51
N PHE A 81 -4.74 -0.21 9.03
CA PHE A 81 -4.28 -0.54 7.68
C PHE A 81 -2.77 -0.80 7.69
N ARG A 82 -2.25 -1.41 6.62
CA ARG A 82 -0.84 -1.74 6.48
C ARG A 82 -0.29 -1.15 5.19
N ILE A 83 0.92 -0.60 5.27
CA ILE A 83 1.74 -0.25 4.12
C ILE A 83 2.90 -1.24 4.12
N ALA A 84 3.01 -2.07 3.08
CA ALA A 84 4.04 -3.08 2.96
C ALA A 84 4.45 -3.21 1.49
N ALA A 85 5.69 -3.65 1.26
CA ALA A 85 6.07 -4.17 -0.05
C ALA A 85 5.20 -5.39 -0.38
N PRO A 86 4.83 -5.60 -1.66
CA PRO A 86 4.18 -6.82 -2.10
C PRO A 86 4.96 -8.08 -1.68
N ALA A 87 4.25 -9.14 -1.36
CA ALA A 87 4.89 -10.42 -1.09
C ALA A 87 5.52 -10.99 -2.37
N ALA A 88 6.66 -11.68 -2.23
CA ALA A 88 7.21 -12.45 -3.33
C ALA A 88 6.19 -13.52 -3.79
N PRO A 89 6.15 -13.84 -5.10
CA PRO A 89 5.29 -14.90 -5.59
C PRO A 89 5.66 -16.23 -4.93
N SER A 90 4.64 -16.99 -4.55
CA SER A 90 4.78 -18.31 -3.92
C SER A 90 5.18 -19.40 -4.92
N ARG A 91 4.75 -19.23 -6.17
CA ARG A 91 5.10 -20.09 -7.31
C ARG A 91 4.92 -19.31 -8.60
N ILE A 92 5.55 -19.80 -9.66
CA ILE A 92 5.36 -19.32 -11.02
C ILE A 92 4.89 -20.51 -11.84
N GLU A 93 3.71 -20.38 -12.44
CA GLU A 93 3.16 -21.39 -13.34
C GLU A 93 3.54 -21.05 -14.77
N LEU A 94 4.09 -22.03 -15.47
CA LEU A 94 4.45 -21.94 -16.88
C LEU A 94 3.49 -22.79 -17.69
N THR A 95 2.62 -22.16 -18.48
CA THR A 95 1.68 -22.86 -19.36
C THR A 95 2.19 -22.81 -20.80
N PRO A 96 2.63 -23.95 -21.37
CA PRO A 96 3.01 -24.01 -22.78
C PRO A 96 1.77 -24.02 -23.67
N GLY A 97 1.87 -23.36 -24.82
CA GLY A 97 0.92 -23.44 -25.93
C GLY A 97 1.66 -23.65 -27.26
N TYR A 98 0.91 -23.76 -28.35
CA TYR A 98 1.43 -24.25 -29.65
C TYR A 98 2.63 -23.45 -30.19
N PHE A 99 2.68 -22.14 -29.94
CA PHE A 99 3.86 -21.28 -30.16
C PHE A 99 3.96 -20.22 -29.07
N GLN A 100 3.63 -20.58 -27.84
CA GLN A 100 3.56 -19.60 -26.77
C GLN A 100 3.94 -20.19 -25.43
N ILE A 101 4.39 -19.33 -24.53
CA ILE A 101 4.52 -19.67 -23.12
C ILE A 101 3.90 -18.56 -22.29
N THR A 102 3.04 -18.94 -21.35
CA THR A 102 2.46 -18.01 -20.37
C THR A 102 3.13 -18.22 -19.03
N ALA A 103 3.67 -17.16 -18.45
CA ALA A 103 4.20 -17.14 -17.08
C ALA A 103 3.22 -16.41 -16.16
N THR A 104 2.68 -17.14 -15.18
CA THR A 104 1.72 -16.62 -14.20
C THR A 104 2.29 -16.75 -12.78
N PRO A 105 2.76 -15.65 -12.17
CA PRO A 105 3.13 -15.63 -10.77
C PRO A 105 1.88 -15.71 -9.89
N HIS A 106 1.93 -16.52 -8.84
CA HIS A 106 0.84 -16.68 -7.88
C HIS A 106 1.29 -16.28 -6.48
N LEU A 107 0.54 -15.39 -5.83
CA LEU A 107 0.76 -15.06 -4.43
C LEU A 107 0.23 -16.17 -3.51
N ALA A 108 0.88 -16.33 -2.34
CA ALA A 108 0.38 -17.24 -1.30
C ALA A 108 -0.96 -16.77 -0.73
N VAL A 109 -1.13 -15.45 -0.63
CA VAL A 109 -2.37 -14.77 -0.25
C VAL A 109 -2.71 -13.82 -1.38
N TYR A 110 -3.93 -13.90 -1.89
CA TYR A 110 -4.38 -13.03 -2.96
C TYR A 110 -4.31 -11.55 -2.55
N ASP A 111 -3.66 -10.73 -3.38
CA ASP A 111 -3.64 -9.28 -3.27
C ASP A 111 -3.91 -8.69 -4.66
N PRO A 112 -5.08 -8.05 -4.87
CA PRO A 112 -5.46 -7.51 -6.18
C PRO A 112 -4.66 -6.27 -6.60
N THR A 113 -3.91 -5.66 -5.68
CA THR A 113 -3.13 -4.45 -5.96
C THR A 113 -1.73 -4.74 -6.48
N VAL A 114 -1.32 -6.00 -6.43
CA VAL A 114 0.01 -6.44 -6.85
C VAL A 114 0.05 -6.69 -8.34
N GLN A 115 1.05 -6.11 -8.98
CA GLN A 115 1.47 -6.44 -10.34
C GLN A 115 2.92 -6.93 -10.31
N PHE A 116 3.31 -7.70 -11.33
CA PHE A 116 4.65 -8.25 -11.45
C PHE A 116 5.38 -7.62 -12.62
N GLU A 117 6.67 -7.42 -12.46
CA GLU A 117 7.57 -7.06 -13.54
C GLU A 117 8.12 -8.32 -14.19
N PHE A 118 8.14 -8.32 -15.53
CA PHE A 118 8.70 -9.41 -16.31
C PHE A 118 9.97 -8.96 -17.01
N TRP A 119 11.00 -9.81 -16.90
CA TRP A 119 12.33 -9.57 -17.46
C TRP A 119 12.79 -10.82 -18.21
N PHE A 120 13.48 -10.64 -19.33
CA PHE A 120 14.00 -11.75 -20.14
C PHE A 120 15.50 -11.61 -20.39
N SER A 121 16.23 -12.70 -20.22
CA SER A 121 17.61 -12.83 -20.66
C SER A 121 17.83 -14.21 -21.25
N GLU A 122 18.59 -14.29 -22.35
CA GLU A 122 18.98 -15.57 -22.96
C GLU A 122 19.97 -16.33 -22.07
N LYS A 123 20.76 -15.61 -21.27
CA LYS A 123 21.73 -16.19 -20.34
C LYS A 123 21.15 -16.20 -18.94
N ARG A 124 21.39 -17.28 -18.20
CA ARG A 124 20.99 -17.38 -16.79
C ARG A 124 21.67 -16.27 -15.98
N ILE A 125 20.87 -15.51 -15.24
CA ILE A 125 21.33 -14.52 -14.27
C ILE A 125 21.27 -15.16 -12.88
N ALA A 126 22.41 -15.18 -12.17
CA ALA A 126 22.49 -15.73 -10.81
C ALA A 126 22.29 -14.68 -9.71
N ASP A 127 22.72 -13.44 -9.95
CA ASP A 127 22.54 -12.32 -9.04
C ASP A 127 21.37 -11.44 -9.51
N ILE A 128 20.32 -11.34 -8.68
CA ILE A 128 19.13 -10.53 -8.97
C ILE A 128 19.46 -9.07 -9.28
N ARG A 129 20.57 -8.54 -8.74
CA ARG A 129 21.01 -7.15 -8.98
C ARG A 129 21.46 -6.90 -10.41
N GLN A 130 21.75 -7.94 -11.17
CA GLN A 130 22.15 -7.84 -12.57
C GLN A 130 20.94 -7.83 -13.52
N VAL A 131 19.73 -8.11 -13.05
CA VAL A 131 18.54 -8.20 -13.92
C VAL A 131 18.30 -6.88 -14.65
N GLU A 132 18.33 -5.75 -13.95
CA GLU A 132 18.07 -4.43 -14.56
C GLU A 132 19.13 -4.00 -15.60
N THR A 133 20.32 -4.61 -15.59
CA THR A 133 21.43 -4.25 -16.49
C THR A 133 21.68 -5.28 -17.60
N THR A 134 21.26 -6.53 -17.40
CA THR A 134 21.59 -7.66 -18.30
C THR A 134 20.36 -8.42 -18.83
N ALA A 135 19.15 -8.03 -18.42
CA ALA A 135 17.91 -8.52 -18.98
C ALA A 135 17.12 -7.40 -19.68
N ARG A 136 16.29 -7.79 -20.63
CA ARG A 136 15.32 -6.92 -21.28
C ARG A 136 14.04 -6.89 -20.44
N TYR A 137 13.60 -5.68 -20.08
CA TYR A 137 12.28 -5.46 -19.48
C TYR A 137 11.17 -5.75 -20.49
N LEU A 138 10.15 -6.50 -20.07
CA LEU A 138 9.04 -6.95 -20.90
C LEU A 138 7.70 -6.27 -20.55
N GLY A 139 7.65 -5.58 -19.41
CA GLY A 139 6.47 -4.87 -18.92
C GLY A 139 6.02 -5.31 -17.53
N THR A 140 4.98 -4.63 -17.04
CA THR A 140 4.32 -4.92 -15.76
C THR A 140 2.91 -5.43 -16.03
N ALA A 141 2.58 -6.59 -15.48
CA ALA A 141 1.29 -7.25 -15.69
C ALA A 141 1.00 -8.28 -14.57
N LEU A 142 -0.20 -8.89 -14.60
CA LEU A 142 -0.52 -10.03 -13.74
C LEU A 142 0.08 -11.35 -14.27
N TYR A 143 0.30 -11.44 -15.58
CA TYR A 143 0.92 -12.56 -16.27
C TYR A 143 1.63 -12.04 -17.51
N TRP A 144 2.56 -12.83 -18.06
CA TRP A 144 3.25 -12.51 -19.31
C TRP A 144 3.13 -13.63 -20.31
N ILE A 145 3.00 -13.28 -21.59
CA ILE A 145 2.93 -14.23 -22.70
C ILE A 145 4.09 -13.91 -23.67
N ALA A 146 4.87 -14.93 -24.00
CA ALA A 146 5.74 -14.92 -25.17
C ALA A 146 5.06 -15.68 -26.30
N ALA A 147 5.16 -15.17 -27.53
CA ALA A 147 4.81 -15.83 -28.78
C ALA A 147 6.00 -15.81 -29.74
#